data_AF-A0A3N5PX81-F1
#
_entry.id   AF-A0A3N5PX81-F1
#
_cell.length_a   1.000
_cell.length_b   1.000
_cell.length_c   1.000
_cell.angle_alpha   90.00
_cell.angle_beta   90.00
_cell.angle_gamma   90.00
#
_symmetry.space_group_name_H-M   'P 1'
#
loop_
_entity.id
_entity.type
_entity.pdbx_description
1 polymer ?
#
loop_
_entity_poly.entity_id
_entity_poly.type
_entity_poly.pdbx_seq_one_letter_code
_entity_poly.pdbx_strand_id
1 'polypeptide(L)'
;MNEKILRELLVQLSAGRIGVDDAVSKLRHLPFEQMGFATLDHHRGIRCGFPEVIYCAGKTVAQSVEIFGRLACSGVNVLATRATPEVFHAVRRKHRKAEYNELARAITLRQTPCEPAGHIAIV
;
A
#
# COMPACT_ATOMS: atom_id res chain seq x y z
N MET A 1 4.18 1.25 11.14
CA MET A 1 5.37 0.54 11.65
C MET A 1 5.38 0.63 13.17
N ASN A 2 5.38 -0.49 13.90
CA ASN A 2 5.40 -0.48 15.36
C ASN A 2 6.86 -0.43 15.86
N GLU A 3 7.32 0.77 16.22
CA GLU A 3 8.73 1.04 16.57
C GLU A 3 9.26 0.12 17.66
N LYS A 4 8.43 -0.18 18.67
CA LYS A 4 8.82 -1.03 19.81
C LYS A 4 9.20 -2.45 19.36
N ILE A 5 8.40 -3.02 18.46
CA ILE A 5 8.64 -4.38 17.95
C ILE A 5 9.86 -4.41 17.02
N LEU A 6 10.05 -3.38 16.20
CA LEU A 6 11.23 -3.26 15.34
C LEU A 6 12.52 -3.15 16.17
N ARG A 7 12.49 -2.33 17.23
CA ARG A 7 13.63 -2.17 18.15
C ARG A 7 13.98 -3.49 18.82
N GLU A 8 12.99 -4.22 19.32
CA GLU A 8 13.18 -5.53 19.93
C GLU A 8 13.80 -6.54 18.94
N LEU A 9 13.34 -6.54 17.70
CA LEU A 9 13.88 -7.40 16.66
C LEU A 9 15.34 -7.06 16.32
N LEU A 10 15.66 -5.77 16.19
CA LEU A 10 17.03 -5.30 15.92
C LEU A 10 17.97 -5.58 17.09
N VAL A 11 17.51 -5.46 18.34
CA VAL A 11 18.28 -5.83 19.54
C VAL A 11 18.54 -7.33 19.59
N GLN A 12 17.57 -8.16 19.21
CA GLN A 12 17.77 -9.62 19.14
C GLN A 12 18.80 -9.99 18.07
N LEU A 13 18.79 -9.31 16.91
CA LEU A 13 19.76 -9.52 15.83
C LEU A 13 21.17 -9.04 16.23
N SER A 14 21.30 -7.84 16.80
CA SER A 14 22.60 -7.30 17.21
C SER A 14 23.23 -8.10 18.36
N ALA A 15 22.41 -8.73 19.19
CA ALA A 15 22.87 -9.62 20.26
C ALA A 15 23.15 -11.05 19.79
N GLY A 16 23.01 -11.36 18.50
CA GLY A 16 23.24 -12.69 17.93
C GLY A 16 22.24 -13.77 18.36
N ARG A 17 21.09 -13.37 18.94
CA ARG A 17 20.06 -14.32 19.43
C ARG A 17 19.18 -14.87 18.31
N ILE A 18 19.16 -14.19 17.17
CA ILE A 18 18.50 -14.62 15.94
C ILE A 18 19.46 -14.41 14.77
N GLY A 19 19.38 -15.27 13.76
CA GLY A 19 20.13 -15.08 12.53
C GLY A 19 19.55 -13.94 11.67
N VAL A 20 20.34 -13.48 10.70
CA VAL A 20 19.88 -12.49 9.70
C VAL A 20 18.64 -13.02 8.98
N ASP A 21 18.63 -14.30 8.58
CA ASP A 21 17.50 -14.91 7.89
C ASP A 21 16.23 -14.96 8.75
N ASP A 22 16.36 -15.23 10.04
CA ASP A 22 15.24 -15.21 11.00
C ASP A 22 14.69 -13.79 11.21
N ALA A 23 15.57 -12.79 11.27
CA ALA A 23 15.19 -11.39 11.36
C ALA A 23 14.46 -10.93 10.11
N VAL A 24 14.95 -11.31 8.92
CA VAL A 24 14.29 -11.06 7.63
C VAL A 24 12.92 -11.75 7.61
N SER A 25 12.82 -13.00 8.06
CA SER A 25 11.55 -13.73 8.14
C SER A 25 10.54 -13.04 9.07
N LYS A 26 10.96 -12.58 10.25
CA LYS A 26 10.10 -11.82 11.17
C LYS A 26 9.70 -10.45 10.62
N LEU A 27 10.61 -9.76 9.92
CA LEU A 27 10.30 -8.50 9.21
C LEU A 27 9.26 -8.70 8.10
N ARG A 28 9.21 -9.88 7.46
CA ARG A 28 8.16 -10.21 6.48
C ARG A 28 6.76 -10.25 7.09
N HIS A 29 6.63 -10.49 8.40
CA HIS A 29 5.35 -10.60 9.11
C HIS A 29 4.94 -9.34 9.91
N LEU A 30 5.82 -8.36 10.05
CA LEU A 30 5.59 -7.08 10.75
C LEU A 30 5.14 -5.84 9.92
N PRO A 31 4.67 -5.92 8.67
CA PRO A 31 4.42 -4.73 7.84
C PRO A 31 2.99 -4.21 7.88
N PHE A 32 2.11 -4.88 8.62
CA PHE A 32 0.69 -4.60 8.58
C PHE A 32 0.35 -3.37 9.43
N GLU A 33 -0.24 -2.35 8.82
CA GLU A 33 -0.83 -1.23 9.52
C GLU A 33 -2.32 -1.49 9.75
N GLN A 34 -2.71 -1.64 11.01
CA GLN A 34 -4.09 -1.86 11.44
C GLN A 34 -4.80 -0.51 11.64
N MET A 35 -5.86 -0.25 10.87
CA MET A 35 -6.66 0.98 10.97
C MET A 35 -8.06 0.74 11.57
N GLY A 36 -8.33 -0.48 12.06
CA GLY A 36 -9.64 -0.90 12.59
C GLY A 36 -10.68 -1.24 11.52
N PHE A 37 -10.64 -0.60 10.35
CA PHE A 37 -11.53 -0.88 9.20
C PHE A 37 -10.81 -1.45 7.97
N ALA A 38 -9.47 -1.46 8.00
CA ALA A 38 -8.60 -2.05 7.00
C ALA A 38 -7.23 -2.36 7.62
N THR A 39 -6.57 -3.37 7.06
CA THR A 39 -5.19 -3.72 7.40
C THR A 39 -4.36 -3.54 6.14
N LEU A 40 -3.42 -2.61 6.16
CA LEU A 40 -2.58 -2.30 4.99
C LEU A 40 -1.30 -3.11 5.04
N ASP A 41 -1.02 -3.84 3.97
CA ASP A 41 0.24 -4.55 3.80
C ASP A 41 1.24 -3.70 3.02
N HIS A 42 2.11 -3.01 3.74
CA HIS A 42 3.17 -2.19 3.13
C HIS A 42 4.28 -3.03 2.48
N HIS A 43 4.39 -4.35 2.78
CA HIS A 43 5.43 -5.21 2.20
C HIS A 43 4.94 -6.00 0.98
N ARG A 44 3.68 -5.88 0.56
CA ARG A 44 3.19 -6.59 -0.63
C ARG A 44 4.05 -6.31 -1.86
N GLY A 45 4.56 -5.08 -1.99
CA GLY A 45 5.51 -4.71 -3.05
C GLY A 45 6.76 -5.59 -3.06
N ILE A 46 7.34 -5.86 -1.89
CA ILE A 46 8.54 -6.69 -1.74
C ILE A 46 8.21 -8.17 -2.00
N ARG A 47 7.05 -8.65 -1.54
CA ARG A 47 6.68 -10.07 -1.62
C ARG A 47 6.15 -10.48 -3.00
N CYS A 48 5.48 -9.57 -3.70
CA CYS A 48 4.74 -9.86 -4.92
C CYS A 48 5.18 -9.03 -6.13
N GLY A 49 6.06 -8.04 -5.95
CA GLY A 49 6.53 -7.15 -7.01
C GLY A 49 5.59 -5.96 -7.30
N PHE A 50 4.47 -5.83 -6.58
CA PHE A 50 3.53 -4.72 -6.76
C PHE A 50 2.86 -4.30 -5.44
N PRO A 51 2.53 -3.00 -5.27
CA PRO A 51 1.96 -2.47 -4.03
C PRO A 51 0.52 -2.92 -3.81
N GLU A 52 0.01 -2.65 -2.62
CA GLU A 52 -1.38 -2.93 -2.25
C GLU A 52 -2.37 -2.12 -3.10
N VAL A 53 -3.50 -2.76 -3.45
CA VAL A 53 -4.57 -2.15 -4.25
C VAL A 53 -5.79 -1.91 -3.36
N ILE A 54 -6.35 -0.70 -3.44
CA ILE A 54 -7.50 -0.30 -2.63
C ILE A 54 -8.78 -0.76 -3.32
N TYR A 55 -9.57 -1.58 -2.64
CA TYR A 55 -10.92 -1.93 -3.07
C TYR A 55 -11.93 -0.97 -2.40
N CYS A 56 -12.47 -0.01 -3.16
CA CYS A 56 -13.31 1.06 -2.60
C CYS A 56 -14.75 0.64 -2.32
N ALA A 57 -15.27 -0.36 -3.03
CA ALA A 57 -16.67 -0.76 -2.88
C ALA A 57 -16.93 -1.33 -1.47
N GLY A 58 -18.02 -0.89 -0.84
CA GLY A 58 -18.36 -1.23 0.55
C GLY A 58 -17.60 -0.43 1.61
N LYS A 59 -16.70 0.48 1.22
CA LYS A 59 -16.04 1.43 2.14
C LYS A 59 -16.72 2.79 2.08
N THR A 60 -16.67 3.53 3.19
CA THR A 60 -17.04 4.95 3.19
C THR A 60 -16.00 5.78 2.43
N VAL A 61 -16.41 6.96 1.96
CA VAL A 61 -15.49 7.91 1.29
C VAL A 61 -14.30 8.24 2.18
N ALA A 62 -14.53 8.49 3.48
CA ALA A 62 -13.48 8.82 4.43
C ALA A 62 -12.46 7.68 4.60
N GLN A 63 -12.92 6.43 4.71
CA GLN A 63 -12.05 5.26 4.82
C GLN A 63 -11.19 5.08 3.56
N SER A 64 -11.78 5.22 2.37
CA SER A 64 -11.05 5.12 1.10
C SER A 64 -9.98 6.19 0.97
N VAL A 65 -10.29 7.43 1.37
CA VAL A 65 -9.32 8.55 1.36
C VAL A 65 -8.19 8.33 2.36
N GLU A 66 -8.49 7.83 3.56
CA GLU A 66 -7.47 7.54 4.56
C GLU A 66 -6.51 6.43 4.09
N ILE A 67 -7.05 5.32 3.57
CA ILE A 67 -6.24 4.24 2.99
C ILE A 67 -5.35 4.79 1.87
N PHE A 68 -5.92 5.60 0.97
CA PHE A 68 -5.19 6.20 -0.14
C PHE A 68 -4.03 7.06 0.35
N GLY A 69 -4.27 7.90 1.36
CA GLY A 69 -3.24 8.74 1.96
C GLY A 69 -2.11 7.92 2.57
N ARG A 70 -2.43 6.86 3.33
CA ARG A 70 -1.42 5.99 3.96
C ARG A 70 -0.52 5.30 2.94
N LEU A 71 -1.10 4.75 1.88
CA LEU A 71 -0.31 4.12 0.81
C LEU A 71 0.51 5.15 0.03
N ALA A 72 -0.05 6.34 -0.23
CA ALA A 72 0.67 7.41 -0.92
C ALA A 72 1.88 7.91 -0.10
N CYS A 73 1.75 8.03 1.21
CA CYS A 73 2.84 8.44 2.11
C CYS A 73 4.05 7.49 2.06
N SER A 74 3.84 6.21 1.77
CA SER A 74 4.93 5.23 1.61
C SER A 74 5.72 5.41 0.30
N GLY A 75 5.35 6.36 -0.56
CA GLY A 75 6.06 6.65 -1.80
C GLY A 75 5.79 5.66 -2.95
N VAL A 76 4.92 4.66 -2.74
CA VAL A 76 4.56 3.67 -3.77
C VAL A 76 3.51 4.22 -4.73
N ASN A 77 3.38 3.61 -5.90
CA ASN A 77 2.23 3.86 -6.78
C ASN A 77 0.96 3.33 -6.12
N VAL A 78 -0.14 4.10 -6.21
CA VAL A 78 -1.43 3.75 -5.59
C VAL A 78 -2.47 3.51 -6.68
N LEU A 79 -3.18 2.39 -6.57
CA LEU A 79 -4.35 2.07 -7.38
C LEU A 79 -5.55 1.84 -6.46
N ALA A 80 -6.63 2.58 -6.70
CA ALA A 80 -7.91 2.35 -6.06
C ALA A 80 -8.94 1.96 -7.11
N THR A 81 -9.61 0.82 -6.91
CA THR A 81 -10.58 0.24 -7.86
C THR A 81 -12.00 0.32 -7.33
N ARG A 82 -12.97 0.25 -8.25
CA ARG A 82 -14.41 0.42 -7.97
C ARG A 82 -14.71 1.72 -7.23
N ALA A 83 -13.90 2.75 -7.45
CA ALA A 83 -14.09 4.07 -6.88
C ALA A 83 -15.28 4.77 -7.53
N THR A 84 -15.97 5.60 -6.76
CA THR A 84 -17.00 6.50 -7.29
C THR A 84 -16.39 7.89 -7.52
N PRO A 85 -17.04 8.76 -8.32
CA PRO A 85 -16.58 10.14 -8.50
C PRO A 85 -16.40 10.89 -7.17
N GLU A 86 -17.26 10.64 -6.18
CA GLU A 86 -17.17 11.28 -4.86
C GLU A 86 -15.88 10.90 -4.13
N VAL A 87 -15.48 9.63 -4.19
CA VAL A 87 -14.20 9.15 -3.65
C VAL A 87 -13.05 9.85 -4.36
N PHE A 88 -13.10 9.95 -5.69
CA PHE A 88 -12.07 10.65 -6.45
C PHE A 88 -11.94 12.13 -6.07
N HIS A 89 -13.06 12.86 -6.00
CA HIS A 89 -13.03 14.27 -5.62
C HIS A 89 -12.50 14.47 -4.19
N ALA A 90 -12.80 13.56 -3.28
CA ALA A 90 -12.24 13.57 -1.93
C ALA A 90 -10.72 13.29 -1.93
N VAL A 91 -10.26 12.29 -2.69
CA VAL A 91 -8.83 12.00 -2.85
C VAL A 91 -8.07 13.16 -3.50
N ARG A 92 -8.59 13.72 -4.60
CA ARG A 92 -7.94 14.78 -5.39
C ARG A 92 -7.73 16.08 -4.61
N ARG A 93 -8.58 16.35 -3.60
CA ARG A 93 -8.39 17.48 -2.66
C ARG A 93 -7.10 17.36 -1.85
N LYS A 94 -6.68 16.14 -1.49
CA LYS A 94 -5.44 15.88 -0.74
C LYS A 94 -4.26 15.51 -1.64
N HIS A 95 -4.53 14.79 -2.73
CA HIS A 95 -3.53 14.30 -3.67
C HIS A 95 -3.82 14.84 -5.07
N ARG A 96 -3.35 16.06 -5.38
CA ARG A 96 -3.68 16.78 -6.62
C ARG A 96 -3.23 16.07 -7.91
N LYS A 97 -2.21 15.20 -7.81
CA LYS A 97 -1.68 14.37 -8.90
C LYS A 97 -2.47 13.07 -9.13
N ALA A 98 -3.50 12.79 -8.33
CA ALA A 98 -4.34 11.63 -8.55
C ALA A 98 -5.21 11.82 -9.80
N GLU A 99 -5.27 10.78 -10.62
CA GLU A 99 -6.06 10.71 -11.86
C GLU A 99 -7.24 9.76 -11.67
N TYR A 100 -8.33 10.01 -12.38
CA TYR A 100 -9.50 9.13 -12.38
C TYR A 100 -9.79 8.64 -13.78
N ASN A 101 -9.90 7.33 -13.91
CA ASN A 101 -10.42 6.68 -15.09
C ASN A 101 -11.87 6.28 -14.81
N GLU A 102 -12.81 6.97 -15.46
CA GLU A 102 -14.23 6.79 -15.25
C GLU A 102 -14.72 5.40 -15.69
N LEU A 103 -14.29 4.93 -16.86
CA LEU A 103 -14.68 3.64 -17.41
C LEU A 103 -14.18 2.47 -16.53
N ALA A 104 -12.93 2.54 -16.07
CA ALA A 104 -12.36 1.55 -15.16
C ALA A 104 -12.85 1.72 -13.71
N ARG A 105 -13.51 2.84 -13.39
CA ARG A 105 -13.87 3.26 -12.03
C ARG A 105 -12.66 3.18 -11.10
N ALA A 106 -11.54 3.76 -11.56
CA ALA A 106 -10.24 3.60 -10.92
C ALA A 106 -9.55 4.94 -10.68
N ILE A 107 -8.94 5.10 -9.51
CA ILE A 107 -8.09 6.24 -9.15
C ILE A 107 -6.64 5.77 -9.14
N THR A 108 -5.76 6.51 -9.80
CA THR A 108 -4.33 6.22 -9.82
C THR A 108 -3.51 7.39 -9.32
N LEU A 109 -2.48 7.10 -8.53
CA LEU A 109 -1.40 8.05 -8.22
C LEU A 109 -0.07 7.38 -8.57
N ARG A 110 0.59 7.88 -9.61
CA ARG A 110 1.94 7.46 -9.99
C ARG A 110 2.96 8.37 -9.33
N GLN A 111 3.83 7.79 -8.52
CA GLN A 111 4.91 8.46 -7.80
C GLN A 111 6.28 7.96 -8.27
N THR A 112 6.35 6.68 -8.67
CA THR A 112 7.57 6.02 -9.11
C THR A 112 7.41 5.52 -10.54
N PRO A 113 8.42 5.71 -11.41
CA PRO A 113 8.44 5.10 -12.74
C PRO A 113 8.25 3.58 -12.64
N CYS A 114 7.52 3.00 -13.58
CA CYS A 114 7.30 1.57 -13.68
C CYS A 114 7.70 1.13 -15.09
N GLU A 115 8.72 0.30 -15.17
CA GLU A 115 9.17 -0.28 -16.44
C GLU A 115 8.23 -1.42 -16.86
N PRO A 116 7.85 -1.51 -18.14
CA PRO A 116 7.08 -2.65 -18.64
C PRO A 116 7.86 -3.96 -18.43
N ALA A 117 7.25 -4.93 -17.75
CA ALA A 117 7.89 -6.23 -17.46
C ALA A 117 7.67 -7.28 -18.57
N GLY A 118 6.78 -7.02 -19.55
CA GLY A 118 6.43 -7.96 -20.61
C GLY A 118 5.14 -7.58 -21.34
N HIS A 119 4.62 -8.50 -22.15
CA HIS A 119 3.37 -8.32 -22.91
C HIS A 119 2.27 -9.22 -22.36
N ILE A 120 1.04 -8.71 -22.31
CA ILE A 120 -0.16 -9.44 -21.92
C ILE A 120 -1.14 -9.41 -23.10
N ALA A 121 -1.61 -10.57 -23.54
CA ALA A 121 -2.68 -10.67 -24.53
C ALA A 121 -4.04 -10.56 -23.83
N ILE A 122 -4.91 -9.70 -24.36
CA ILE A 122 -6.31 -9.57 -23.94
C ILE A 122 -7.15 -10.11 -25.10
N VAL A 123 -7.98 -11.10 -24.83
CA VAL A 123 -8.85 -11.79 -25.81
C VAL A 123 -10.30 -11.64 -25.40
#